data_AF-A0AAD0P289-F1
#
_entry.id   AF-A0AAD0P289-F1
#
_cell.length_a   1.000
_cell.length_b   1.000
_cell.length_c   1.000
_cell.angle_alpha   90.00
_cell.angle_beta   90.00
_cell.angle_gamma   90.00
#
_symmetry.space_group_name_H-M   'P 1'
#
loop_
_entity.id
_entity.type
_entity.pdbx_description
1 polymer ?
#
loop_
_entity_poly.entity_id
_entity_poly.type
_entity_poly.pdbx_seq_one_letter_code
_entity_poly.pdbx_strand_id
1 'polypeptide(L)'
;MGEEVFAENDQLYIGTKLSISIKELTVWQSSLSIFPIEVKTLRNNLAAAKAYINSYGKPGGMKQFAGSSCFERETMRLLEERSSGLLNALANDSMEEAAFYAIRLMGLGPGLTPSGDDFLVGLFAVIHLPQSPISKYQPWCREVVNEAAELTNEISYMALKKAAWGQVRESMGQMLHSLMYESKENMLLGLSAVLDIGSSSGTDIALGIISGLDLNLEQRWR
;
A
#
# COMPACT_ATOMS: atom_id res chain seq x y z
N MET A 1 -13.16 -13.23 -26.81
CA MET A 1 -12.69 -14.58 -26.45
C MET A 1 -11.23 -14.46 -26.07
N GLY A 2 -10.87 -14.82 -24.84
CA GLY A 2 -9.47 -14.91 -24.41
C GLY A 2 -8.85 -16.22 -24.89
N GLU A 3 -7.54 -16.26 -25.10
CA GLU A 3 -6.80 -17.51 -25.29
C GLU A 3 -6.79 -18.28 -23.96
N GLU A 4 -6.90 -19.61 -24.03
CA GLU A 4 -6.88 -20.48 -22.84
C GLU A 4 -5.47 -20.51 -22.24
N VAL A 5 -5.39 -20.37 -20.91
CA VAL A 5 -4.13 -20.38 -20.15
C VAL A 5 -4.20 -21.50 -19.12
N PHE A 6 -3.25 -22.44 -19.18
CA PHE A 6 -3.17 -23.55 -18.23
C PHE A 6 -1.71 -23.91 -17.93
N ALA A 7 -1.48 -24.56 -16.80
CA ALA A 7 -0.16 -25.02 -16.38
C ALA A 7 -0.12 -26.54 -16.26
N GLU A 8 0.88 -27.18 -16.87
CA GLU A 8 1.11 -28.63 -16.81
C GLU A 8 2.61 -28.93 -16.88
N ASN A 9 3.11 -29.89 -16.09
CA ASN A 9 4.50 -30.39 -16.16
C ASN A 9 5.58 -29.29 -16.18
N ASP A 10 5.51 -28.34 -15.25
CA ASP A 10 6.43 -27.19 -15.18
C ASP A 10 6.47 -26.34 -16.46
N GLN A 11 5.33 -26.24 -17.15
CA GLN A 11 5.12 -25.35 -18.29
C GLN A 11 3.80 -24.59 -18.13
N LEU A 12 3.83 -23.30 -18.42
CA LEU A 12 2.64 -22.47 -18.60
C LEU A 12 2.35 -22.32 -20.09
N TYR A 13 1.18 -22.74 -20.53
CA TYR A 13 0.73 -22.68 -21.92
C TYR A 13 -0.21 -21.50 -22.12
N ILE A 14 0.00 -20.74 -23.19
CA ILE A 14 -0.89 -19.66 -23.64
C ILE A 14 -1.35 -20.00 -25.06
N GLY A 15 -2.57 -20.52 -25.16
CA GLY A 15 -3.09 -21.13 -26.38
C GLY A 15 -2.13 -22.18 -26.95
N THR A 16 -2.00 -22.21 -28.28
CA THR A 16 -1.08 -23.12 -28.99
C THR A 16 0.24 -22.45 -29.40
N LYS A 17 0.45 -21.18 -29.03
CA LYS A 17 1.51 -20.34 -29.61
C LYS A 17 2.72 -20.15 -28.70
N LEU A 18 2.53 -20.29 -27.40
CA LEU A 18 3.57 -19.99 -26.42
C LEU A 18 3.52 -20.97 -25.26
N SER A 19 4.67 -21.53 -24.91
CA SER A 19 4.89 -22.24 -23.66
C SER A 19 6.05 -21.59 -22.90
N ILE A 20 5.89 -21.38 -21.61
CA ILE A 20 6.90 -20.80 -20.73
C ILE A 20 7.31 -21.88 -19.72
N SER A 21 8.59 -22.26 -19.73
CA SER A 21 9.10 -23.22 -18.75
C SER A 21 9.26 -22.57 -17.38
N ILE A 22 8.77 -23.25 -16.35
CA ILE A 22 8.92 -22.84 -14.94
C ILE A 22 9.89 -23.74 -14.16
N LYS A 23 10.59 -24.66 -14.84
CA LYS A 23 11.41 -25.73 -14.23
C LYS A 23 12.64 -25.23 -13.45
N GLU A 24 13.18 -24.07 -13.82
CA GLU A 24 14.35 -23.46 -13.18
C GLU A 24 14.01 -22.12 -12.48
N LEU A 25 12.73 -21.86 -12.24
CA LEU A 25 12.32 -20.64 -11.57
C LEU A 25 12.49 -20.76 -10.06
N THR A 26 13.05 -19.72 -9.47
CA THR A 26 12.99 -19.53 -8.02
C THR A 26 11.64 -18.92 -7.66
N VAL A 27 10.94 -19.51 -6.68
CA VAL A 27 9.71 -18.92 -6.17
C VAL A 27 10.08 -17.61 -5.49
N TRP A 28 9.59 -16.50 -6.05
CA TRP A 28 9.79 -15.20 -5.44
C TRP A 28 9.10 -15.14 -4.07
N GLN A 29 9.83 -14.64 -3.07
CA GLN A 29 9.30 -14.43 -1.73
C GLN A 29 9.39 -12.94 -1.37
N SER A 30 8.27 -12.40 -0.91
CA SER A 30 8.23 -11.03 -0.40
C SER A 30 9.11 -10.94 0.84
N SER A 31 10.09 -10.04 0.81
CA SER A 31 10.93 -9.72 1.96
C SER A 31 10.92 -8.22 2.20
N LEU A 32 10.56 -7.84 3.42
CA LEU A 32 10.55 -6.46 3.86
C LEU A 32 11.84 -6.15 4.62
N SER A 33 12.46 -5.02 4.32
CA SER A 33 13.65 -4.55 5.04
C SER A 33 13.31 -4.24 6.51
N ILE A 34 14.27 -4.45 7.40
CA ILE A 34 14.11 -4.12 8.82
C ILE A 34 13.90 -2.60 8.97
N PHE A 35 13.07 -2.17 9.92
CA PHE A 35 12.91 -0.76 10.24
C PHE A 35 14.20 -0.19 10.87
N PRO A 36 14.69 0.98 10.45
CA PRO A 36 16.02 1.45 10.83
C PRO A 36 16.09 1.93 12.28
N ILE A 37 17.24 1.67 12.92
CA ILE A 37 17.57 2.24 14.23
C ILE A 37 17.84 3.75 14.09
N GLU A 38 18.62 4.18 13.09
CA GLU A 38 18.84 5.60 12.81
C GLU A 38 17.83 6.12 11.79
N VAL A 39 17.01 7.10 12.17
CA VAL A 39 15.88 7.57 11.36
C VAL A 39 16.16 8.87 10.60
N LYS A 40 17.41 9.35 10.55
CA LYS A 40 17.76 10.62 9.90
C LYS A 40 17.49 10.57 8.38
N THR A 41 17.99 9.52 7.72
CA THR A 41 17.73 9.28 6.29
C THR A 41 16.24 9.16 6.01
N LEU A 42 15.55 8.31 6.78
CA LEU A 42 14.10 8.14 6.70
C LEU A 42 13.34 9.49 6.80
N ARG A 43 13.64 10.32 7.81
CA ARG A 43 12.97 11.63 7.99
C ARG A 43 13.17 12.55 6.78
N ASN A 44 14.40 12.63 6.27
CA ASN A 44 14.71 13.47 5.11
C ASN A 44 14.01 12.96 3.84
N ASN A 45 14.05 11.65 3.62
CA ASN A 45 13.44 11.01 2.46
C ASN A 45 11.91 11.12 2.52
N LEU A 46 11.30 10.96 3.69
CA LEU A 46 9.86 11.08 3.88
C LEU A 46 9.35 12.49 3.56
N ALA A 47 10.08 13.53 4.00
CA ALA A 47 9.77 14.91 3.65
C ALA A 47 9.88 15.16 2.13
N ALA A 48 10.93 14.63 1.49
CA ALA A 48 11.11 14.74 0.05
C ALA A 48 10.02 13.98 -0.74
N ALA A 49 9.65 12.77 -0.30
CA ALA A 49 8.61 11.96 -0.91
C ALA A 49 7.24 12.65 -0.85
N LYS A 50 6.87 13.24 0.30
CA LYS A 50 5.64 14.03 0.44
C LYS A 50 5.59 15.19 -0.55
N ALA A 51 6.68 15.96 -0.67
CA ALA A 51 6.76 17.07 -1.62
C ALA A 51 6.68 16.59 -3.08
N TYR A 52 7.30 15.45 -3.39
CA TYR A 52 7.26 14.85 -4.72
C TYR A 52 5.85 14.36 -5.08
N ILE A 53 5.18 13.63 -4.19
CA ILE A 53 3.79 13.16 -4.40
C ILE A 53 2.83 14.34 -4.56
N ASN A 54 3.01 15.41 -3.78
CA ASN A 54 2.17 16.59 -3.94
C ASN A 54 2.26 17.18 -5.36
N SER A 55 3.47 17.16 -5.95
CA SER A 55 3.77 17.74 -7.25
C SER A 55 3.44 16.81 -8.43
N TYR A 56 3.73 15.51 -8.29
CA TYR A 56 3.71 14.54 -9.39
C TYR A 56 2.78 13.34 -9.17
N GLY A 57 2.24 13.19 -7.97
CA GLY A 57 1.25 12.15 -7.67
C GLY A 57 -0.01 12.35 -8.50
N LYS A 58 -0.53 11.25 -9.04
CA LYS A 58 -1.75 11.25 -9.84
C LYS A 58 -2.95 11.42 -8.89
N PRO A 59 -3.79 12.45 -9.10
CA PRO A 59 -4.93 12.69 -8.23
C PRO A 59 -6.12 11.78 -8.58
N GLY A 60 -7.21 11.92 -7.82
CA GLY A 60 -8.46 11.18 -8.07
C GLY A 60 -8.80 10.13 -7.02
N GLY A 61 -7.91 9.91 -6.06
CA GLY A 61 -8.10 9.02 -4.92
C GLY A 61 -7.86 9.76 -3.61
N MET A 62 -6.87 9.28 -2.85
CA MET A 62 -6.40 9.93 -1.62
C MET A 62 -5.82 11.33 -1.89
N LYS A 63 -5.24 11.55 -3.08
CA LYS A 63 -4.74 12.85 -3.50
C LYS A 63 -5.83 13.68 -4.17
N GLN A 64 -6.16 14.83 -3.56
CA GLN A 64 -7.15 15.77 -4.06
C GLN A 64 -6.70 16.53 -5.32
N PHE A 65 -7.68 17.01 -6.09
CA PHE A 65 -7.48 17.91 -7.23
C PHE A 65 -8.66 18.85 -7.47
N ALA A 66 -8.34 20.01 -8.04
CA ALA A 66 -9.33 20.97 -8.51
C ALA A 66 -10.00 20.48 -9.80
N GLY A 67 -11.29 20.80 -9.98
CA GLY A 67 -12.06 20.41 -11.17
C GLY A 67 -12.79 19.06 -11.05
N SER A 68 -12.79 18.44 -9.87
CA SER A 68 -13.57 17.25 -9.55
C SER A 68 -15.08 17.54 -9.54
N SER A 69 -15.88 16.54 -9.89
CA SER A 69 -17.34 16.55 -9.74
C SER A 69 -17.78 16.59 -8.27
N CYS A 70 -19.05 16.89 -7.98
CA CYS A 70 -19.57 16.85 -6.60
C CYS A 70 -19.39 15.46 -5.95
N PHE A 71 -19.59 14.39 -6.73
CA PHE A 71 -19.44 13.02 -6.27
C PHE A 71 -17.98 12.72 -5.91
N GLU A 72 -17.04 13.01 -6.81
CA GLU A 72 -15.60 12.82 -6.56
C GLU A 72 -15.12 13.64 -5.36
N ARG A 73 -15.61 14.86 -5.18
CA ARG A 73 -15.29 15.68 -3.99
C ARG A 73 -15.74 15.01 -2.70
N GLU A 74 -16.95 14.46 -2.68
CA GLU A 74 -17.44 13.76 -1.50
C GLU A 74 -16.68 12.45 -1.25
N THR A 75 -16.33 11.70 -2.29
CA THR A 75 -15.47 10.53 -2.16
C THR A 75 -14.11 10.89 -1.57
N MET A 76 -13.45 11.94 -2.07
CA MET A 76 -12.16 12.41 -1.54
C MET A 76 -12.28 12.88 -0.08
N ARG A 77 -13.36 13.59 0.27
CA ARG A 77 -13.64 14.01 1.65
C ARG A 77 -13.78 12.82 2.59
N LEU A 78 -14.51 11.79 2.18
CA LEU A 78 -14.68 10.56 2.96
C LEU A 78 -13.37 9.77 3.10
N LEU A 79 -12.55 9.72 2.03
CA LEU A 79 -11.22 9.10 2.08
C LEU A 79 -10.32 9.82 3.10
N GLU A 80 -10.28 11.14 3.06
CA GLU A 80 -9.51 11.97 4.01
C GLU A 80 -10.00 11.79 5.45
N GLU A 81 -11.32 11.89 5.68
CA GLU A 81 -11.94 11.72 7.00
C GLU A 81 -11.60 10.35 7.60
N ARG A 82 -11.80 9.28 6.84
CA ARG A 82 -11.63 7.91 7.32
C ARG A 82 -10.15 7.53 7.49
N SER A 83 -9.29 7.95 6.58
CA SER A 83 -7.84 7.71 6.72
C SER A 83 -7.25 8.48 7.90
N SER A 84 -7.65 9.74 8.11
CA SER A 84 -7.23 10.53 9.26
C SER A 84 -7.75 9.93 10.57
N GLY A 85 -9.01 9.52 10.61
CA GLY A 85 -9.60 8.82 11.76
C GLY A 85 -8.86 7.53 12.10
N LEU A 86 -8.54 6.71 11.08
CA LEU A 86 -7.74 5.50 11.24
C LEU A 86 -6.36 5.79 11.85
N LEU A 87 -5.62 6.74 11.29
CA LEU A 87 -4.27 7.06 11.76
C LEU A 87 -4.29 7.59 13.20
N ASN A 88 -5.27 8.44 13.53
CA ASN A 88 -5.46 8.94 14.89
C ASN A 88 -5.81 7.81 15.88
N ALA A 89 -6.67 6.88 15.49
CA ALA A 89 -7.02 5.73 16.33
C ALA A 89 -5.80 4.81 16.58
N LEU A 90 -5.01 4.53 15.54
CA LEU A 90 -3.75 3.77 15.68
C LEU A 90 -2.71 4.51 16.52
N ALA A 91 -2.64 5.84 16.41
CA ALA A 91 -1.78 6.67 17.25
C ALA A 91 -2.19 6.60 18.72
N ASN A 92 -3.48 6.47 19.02
CA ASN A 92 -4.00 6.42 20.39
C ASN A 92 -4.30 5.00 20.89
N ASP A 93 -3.74 3.97 20.25
CA ASP A 93 -3.93 2.56 20.61
C ASP A 93 -5.42 2.12 20.68
N SER A 94 -6.31 2.83 19.97
CA SER A 94 -7.76 2.61 19.97
C SER A 94 -8.17 1.64 18.86
N MET A 95 -7.94 0.34 19.07
CA MET A 95 -8.07 -0.67 18.01
C MET A 95 -9.49 -0.85 17.47
N GLU A 96 -10.52 -0.71 18.31
CA GLU A 96 -11.92 -0.76 17.86
C GLU A 96 -12.25 0.39 16.89
N GLU A 97 -11.78 1.60 17.21
CA GLU A 97 -11.96 2.77 16.35
C GLU A 97 -11.11 2.66 15.07
N ALA A 98 -9.89 2.11 15.18
CA ALA A 98 -9.06 1.83 14.02
C ALA A 98 -9.74 0.82 13.08
N ALA A 99 -10.30 -0.26 13.61
CA ALA A 99 -11.07 -1.22 12.81
C ALA A 99 -12.29 -0.57 12.15
N PHE A 100 -13.03 0.27 12.88
CA PHE A 100 -14.18 1.01 12.36
C PHE A 100 -13.82 1.87 11.13
N TYR A 101 -12.72 2.63 11.18
CA TYR A 101 -12.30 3.45 10.05
C TYR A 101 -11.72 2.62 8.90
N ALA A 102 -10.93 1.59 9.20
CA ALA A 102 -10.34 0.73 8.17
C ALA A 102 -11.40 -0.01 7.35
N ILE A 103 -12.40 -0.60 8.01
CA ILE A 103 -13.53 -1.26 7.34
C ILE A 103 -14.27 -0.28 6.42
N ARG A 104 -14.43 0.98 6.83
CA ARG A 104 -15.07 2.02 6.01
C ARG A 104 -14.18 2.53 4.87
N LEU A 105 -12.87 2.29 4.88
CA LEU A 105 -12.03 2.58 3.72
C LEU A 105 -12.17 1.51 2.64
N MET A 106 -12.57 0.29 3.00
CA MET A 106 -12.64 -0.81 2.05
C MET A 106 -13.67 -0.53 0.96
N GLY A 107 -13.27 -0.74 -0.30
CA GLY A 107 -14.11 -0.46 -1.45
C GLY A 107 -14.39 1.02 -1.73
N LEU A 108 -13.87 1.95 -0.93
CA LEU A 108 -14.07 3.39 -1.12
C LEU A 108 -13.03 3.96 -2.09
N GLY A 109 -13.51 4.65 -3.13
CA GLY A 109 -12.66 5.30 -4.14
C GLY A 109 -12.96 4.80 -5.55
N PRO A 110 -12.46 5.50 -6.59
CA PRO A 110 -12.72 5.11 -7.96
C PRO A 110 -11.83 3.96 -8.44
N GLY A 111 -12.24 3.34 -9.54
CA GLY A 111 -11.41 2.40 -10.30
C GLY A 111 -11.57 0.93 -9.89
N LEU A 112 -10.72 0.09 -10.50
CA LEU A 112 -10.68 -1.36 -10.24
C LEU A 112 -10.01 -1.69 -8.90
N THR A 113 -9.10 -0.85 -8.42
CA THR A 113 -8.56 -0.91 -7.06
C THR A 113 -8.98 0.36 -6.34
N PRO A 114 -10.02 0.31 -5.48
CA PRO A 114 -10.50 1.47 -4.75
C PRO A 114 -9.38 2.09 -3.90
N SER A 115 -9.29 3.41 -3.92
CA SER A 115 -8.22 4.18 -3.25
C SER A 115 -8.05 3.85 -1.76
N GLY A 116 -9.13 3.56 -1.05
CA GLY A 116 -9.08 3.15 0.35
C GLY A 116 -8.42 1.79 0.55
N ASP A 117 -8.64 0.84 -0.37
CA ASP A 117 -7.96 -0.47 -0.34
C ASP A 117 -6.45 -0.30 -0.61
N ASP A 118 -6.09 0.51 -1.61
CA ASP A 118 -4.70 0.80 -1.98
C ASP A 118 -3.94 1.48 -0.83
N PHE A 119 -4.57 2.44 -0.16
CA PHE A 119 -4.03 3.07 1.05
C PHE A 119 -3.79 2.06 2.17
N LEU A 120 -4.78 1.20 2.47
CA LEU A 120 -4.67 0.17 3.49
C LEU A 120 -3.57 -0.85 3.17
N VAL A 121 -3.42 -1.25 1.91
CA VAL A 121 -2.32 -2.11 1.45
C VAL A 121 -0.95 -1.49 1.77
N GLY A 122 -0.78 -0.19 1.48
CA GLY A 122 0.44 0.55 1.82
C GLY A 122 0.70 0.63 3.32
N LEU A 123 -0.34 0.89 4.12
CA LEU A 123 -0.25 0.95 5.58
C LEU A 123 0.11 -0.42 6.19
N PHE A 124 -0.54 -1.48 5.74
CA PHE A 124 -0.30 -2.85 6.23
C PHE A 124 1.12 -3.31 5.93
N ALA A 125 1.69 -2.89 4.80
CA ALA A 125 3.10 -3.13 4.47
C ALA A 125 4.03 -2.57 5.55
N VAL A 126 3.77 -1.35 6.01
CA VAL A 126 4.60 -0.67 7.03
C VAL A 126 4.44 -1.30 8.41
N ILE A 127 3.22 -1.71 8.77
CA ILE A 127 2.96 -2.45 10.03
C ILE A 127 3.73 -3.77 10.06
N HIS A 128 3.96 -4.40 8.91
CA HIS A 128 4.73 -5.65 8.80
C HIS A 128 6.24 -5.47 8.69
N LEU A 129 6.77 -4.24 8.69
CA LEU A 129 8.22 -4.03 8.76
C LEU A 129 8.79 -4.64 10.05
N PRO A 130 9.84 -5.48 9.98
CA PRO A 130 10.49 -6.00 11.17
C PRO A 130 11.04 -4.88 12.06
N GLN A 131 10.93 -5.00 13.38
CA GLN A 131 11.40 -4.01 14.38
C GLN A 131 10.73 -2.62 14.30
N SER A 132 9.67 -2.50 13.52
CA SER A 132 8.83 -1.31 13.44
C SER A 132 8.12 -1.05 14.78
N PRO A 133 8.17 0.17 15.35
CA PRO A 133 7.39 0.55 16.54
C PRO A 133 5.90 0.16 16.48
N ILE A 134 5.29 0.14 15.30
CA ILE A 134 3.88 -0.21 15.12
C ILE A 134 3.64 -1.68 14.74
N SER A 135 4.68 -2.52 14.75
CA SER A 135 4.56 -3.96 14.44
C SER A 135 3.65 -4.73 15.40
N LYS A 136 3.38 -4.16 16.59
CA LYS A 136 2.36 -4.65 17.51
C LYS A 136 0.95 -4.75 16.89
N TYR A 137 0.65 -4.00 15.82
CA TYR A 137 -0.65 -4.00 15.16
C TYR A 137 -0.79 -5.07 14.06
N GLN A 138 0.18 -5.96 13.86
CA GLN A 138 0.06 -7.03 12.86
C GLN A 138 -1.15 -7.95 13.05
N PRO A 139 -1.56 -8.35 14.29
CA PRO A 139 -2.78 -9.11 14.49
C PRO A 139 -4.03 -8.35 14.01
N TRP A 140 -4.09 -7.04 14.27
CA TRP A 140 -5.20 -6.17 13.84
C TRP A 140 -5.36 -6.15 12.32
N CYS A 141 -4.27 -6.15 11.53
CA CYS A 141 -4.37 -6.24 10.07
C CYS A 141 -5.11 -7.52 9.61
N ARG A 142 -4.91 -8.63 10.31
CA ARG A 142 -5.55 -9.92 10.01
C ARG A 142 -7.01 -9.95 10.44
N GLU A 143 -7.36 -9.27 11.54
CA GLU A 143 -8.74 -9.12 11.96
C GLU A 143 -9.53 -8.28 10.95
N VAL A 144 -8.98 -7.12 10.57
CA VAL A 144 -9.61 -6.20 9.62
C VAL A 144 -9.87 -6.86 8.26
N VAL A 145 -8.94 -7.66 7.74
CA VAL A 145 -9.10 -8.27 6.42
C VAL A 145 -10.13 -9.41 6.38
N ASN A 146 -10.55 -9.96 7.52
CA ASN A 146 -11.64 -10.95 7.56
C ASN A 146 -12.97 -10.33 7.13
N GLU A 147 -13.16 -9.03 7.37
CA GLU A 147 -14.35 -8.28 6.95
C GLU A 147 -14.27 -7.82 5.49
N ALA A 148 -13.09 -7.89 4.85
CA ALA A 148 -12.86 -7.28 3.54
C ALA A 148 -13.51 -8.02 2.35
N ALA A 149 -13.82 -9.32 2.51
CA ALA A 149 -14.23 -10.17 1.39
C ALA A 149 -15.53 -9.72 0.71
N GLU A 150 -16.44 -9.07 1.44
CA GLU A 150 -17.72 -8.58 0.91
C GLU A 150 -17.73 -7.06 0.66
N LEU A 151 -16.65 -6.35 1.03
CA LEU A 151 -16.58 -4.89 1.02
C LEU A 151 -15.82 -4.33 -0.19
N THR A 152 -15.06 -5.16 -0.89
CA THR A 152 -14.33 -4.78 -2.11
C THR A 152 -14.35 -5.90 -3.15
N ASN A 153 -13.75 -5.66 -4.31
CA ASN A 153 -13.61 -6.68 -5.35
C ASN A 153 -12.48 -7.67 -5.06
N GLU A 154 -12.51 -8.80 -5.75
CA GLU A 154 -11.57 -9.91 -5.54
C GLU A 154 -10.09 -9.51 -5.71
N ILE A 155 -9.79 -8.61 -6.64
CA ILE A 155 -8.42 -8.13 -6.91
C ILE A 155 -7.88 -7.37 -5.70
N SER A 156 -8.68 -6.43 -5.17
CA SER A 156 -8.31 -5.57 -4.03
C SER A 156 -8.30 -6.38 -2.73
N TYR A 157 -9.28 -7.27 -2.56
CA TYR A 157 -9.32 -8.21 -1.43
C TYR A 157 -8.05 -9.08 -1.38
N MET A 158 -7.61 -9.63 -2.51
CA MET A 158 -6.39 -10.43 -2.54
C MET A 158 -5.16 -9.61 -2.17
N ALA A 159 -5.06 -8.35 -2.63
CA ALA A 159 -3.96 -7.46 -2.26
C ALA A 159 -3.95 -7.15 -0.75
N LEU A 160 -5.10 -6.82 -0.16
CA LEU A 160 -5.26 -6.62 1.29
C LEU A 160 -4.90 -7.88 2.07
N LYS A 161 -5.41 -9.03 1.63
CA LYS A 161 -5.13 -10.34 2.24
C LYS A 161 -3.66 -10.69 2.17
N LYS A 162 -2.92 -10.30 1.14
CA LYS A 162 -1.48 -10.54 1.09
C LYS A 162 -0.73 -9.57 2.02
N ALA A 163 -1.09 -8.28 1.98
CA ALA A 163 -0.48 -7.25 2.81
C ALA A 163 -0.70 -7.48 4.32
N ALA A 164 -1.85 -8.03 4.72
CA ALA A 164 -2.17 -8.38 6.12
C ALA A 164 -1.29 -9.52 6.70
N TRP A 165 -0.51 -10.21 5.86
CA TRP A 165 0.52 -11.18 6.25
C TRP A 165 1.93 -10.70 5.88
N GLY A 166 2.10 -9.40 5.58
CA GLY A 166 3.39 -8.81 5.20
C GLY A 166 3.86 -9.20 3.80
N GLN A 167 3.01 -9.79 2.97
CA GLN A 167 3.33 -10.14 1.59
C GLN A 167 2.90 -8.98 0.67
N VAL A 168 3.88 -8.22 0.18
CA VAL A 168 3.65 -7.06 -0.70
C VAL A 168 4.29 -7.28 -2.06
N ARG A 169 4.02 -6.42 -3.03
CA ARG A 169 4.70 -6.45 -4.34
C ARG A 169 6.16 -6.04 -4.20
N GLU A 170 7.03 -6.54 -5.06
CA GLU A 170 8.46 -6.18 -5.06
C GLU A 170 8.69 -4.67 -5.11
N SER A 171 7.94 -3.96 -5.96
CA SER A 171 8.03 -2.49 -6.09
C SER A 171 7.73 -1.76 -4.78
N MET A 172 6.79 -2.26 -3.97
CA MET A 172 6.51 -1.70 -2.65
C MET A 172 7.65 -1.97 -1.66
N GLY A 173 8.22 -3.18 -1.68
CA GLY A 173 9.39 -3.53 -0.87
C GLY A 173 10.60 -2.66 -1.20
N GLN A 174 10.87 -2.44 -2.49
CA GLN A 174 11.93 -1.55 -2.98
C GLN A 174 11.68 -0.09 -2.58
N MET A 175 10.43 0.38 -2.66
CA MET A 175 10.06 1.72 -2.19
C MET A 175 10.31 1.88 -0.69
N LEU A 176 9.90 0.91 0.13
CA LEU A 176 10.16 0.93 1.57
C LEU A 176 11.66 0.94 1.88
N HIS A 177 12.43 0.10 1.20
CA HIS A 177 13.88 0.06 1.32
C HIS A 177 14.51 1.43 0.99
N SER A 178 14.17 2.00 -0.16
CA SER A 178 14.74 3.27 -0.61
C SER A 178 14.38 4.45 0.29
N LEU A 179 13.14 4.50 0.80
CA LEU A 179 12.73 5.49 1.81
C LEU A 179 13.59 5.41 3.08
N MET A 180 13.92 4.20 3.54
CA MET A 180 14.63 4.00 4.81
C MET A 180 16.16 4.15 4.69
N TYR A 181 16.75 3.73 3.56
CA TYR A 181 18.19 3.48 3.49
C TYR A 181 18.93 4.18 2.35
N GLU A 182 18.25 4.60 1.29
CA GLU A 182 18.92 5.13 0.10
C GLU A 182 19.04 6.65 0.10
N SER A 183 19.84 7.17 -0.85
CA SER A 183 19.91 8.61 -1.08
C SER A 183 18.57 9.15 -1.58
N LYS A 184 18.37 10.46 -1.41
CA LYS A 184 17.18 11.15 -1.89
C LYS A 184 16.94 10.91 -3.37
N GLU A 185 17.98 10.93 -4.19
CA GLU A 185 17.91 10.76 -5.64
C GLU A 185 17.39 9.36 -6.01
N ASN A 186 17.96 8.31 -5.43
CA ASN A 186 17.53 6.92 -5.69
C ASN A 186 16.11 6.66 -5.17
N MET A 187 15.78 7.20 -3.99
CA MET A 187 14.43 7.13 -3.43
C MET A 187 13.40 7.79 -4.36
N LEU A 188 13.69 8.96 -4.93
CA LEU A 188 12.78 9.63 -5.86
C LEU A 188 12.60 8.84 -7.17
N LEU A 189 13.64 8.17 -7.67
CA LEU A 189 13.54 7.28 -8.83
C LEU A 189 12.60 6.09 -8.54
N GLY A 190 12.78 5.43 -7.40
CA GLY A 190 11.91 4.33 -6.96
C GLY A 190 10.47 4.78 -6.76
N LEU A 191 10.26 5.95 -6.14
CA LEU A 191 8.95 6.54 -5.94
C LEU A 191 8.26 6.84 -7.27
N SER A 192 8.97 7.40 -8.25
CA SER A 192 8.40 7.68 -9.58
C SER A 192 7.85 6.41 -10.24
N ALA A 193 8.60 5.30 -10.18
CA ALA A 193 8.16 4.02 -10.73
C ALA A 193 6.88 3.50 -10.05
N VAL A 194 6.70 3.73 -8.74
CA VAL A 194 5.47 3.39 -8.04
C VAL A 194 4.31 4.29 -8.45
N LEU A 195 4.52 5.61 -8.58
CA LEU A 195 3.48 6.54 -9.02
C LEU A 195 3.00 6.27 -10.45
N ASP A 196 3.84 5.64 -11.28
CA ASP A 196 3.46 5.21 -12.63
C ASP A 196 2.49 4.02 -12.65
N ILE A 197 2.30 3.32 -11.52
CA ILE A 197 1.34 2.22 -11.40
C ILE A 197 -0.10 2.74 -11.42
N GLY A 198 -0.85 2.35 -12.44
CA GLY A 198 -2.29 2.63 -12.55
C GLY A 198 -2.64 4.12 -12.68
N SER A 199 -3.94 4.43 -12.53
CA SER A 199 -4.44 5.81 -12.60
C SER A 199 -4.15 6.60 -11.33
N SER A 200 -4.60 6.15 -10.16
CA SER A 200 -4.28 6.76 -8.85
C SER A 200 -3.66 5.76 -7.86
N SER A 201 -3.82 4.46 -8.12
CA SER A 201 -3.43 3.36 -7.23
C SER A 201 -1.99 3.48 -6.69
N GLY A 202 -1.00 3.75 -7.55
CA GLY A 202 0.37 3.96 -7.10
C GLY A 202 0.54 5.13 -6.12
N THR A 203 -0.22 6.20 -6.31
CA THR A 203 -0.24 7.36 -5.40
C THR A 203 -0.93 7.00 -4.08
N ASP A 204 -2.04 6.28 -4.13
CA ASP A 204 -2.83 5.88 -2.95
C ASP A 204 -2.03 4.89 -2.07
N ILE A 205 -1.34 3.91 -2.67
CA ILE A 205 -0.39 3.00 -1.98
C ILE A 205 0.75 3.79 -1.34
N ALA A 206 1.37 4.72 -2.09
CA ALA A 206 2.47 5.52 -1.60
C ALA A 206 2.07 6.37 -0.39
N LEU A 207 0.86 6.94 -0.40
CA LEU A 207 0.31 7.70 0.73
C LEU A 207 0.05 6.81 1.96
N GLY A 208 -0.40 5.58 1.78
CA GLY A 208 -0.51 4.58 2.86
C GLY A 208 0.85 4.26 3.50
N ILE A 209 1.87 4.04 2.68
CA ILE A 209 3.25 3.79 3.14
C ILE A 209 3.78 4.98 3.94
N ILE A 210 3.66 6.19 3.39
CA ILE A 210 4.16 7.40 4.05
C ILE A 210 3.48 7.61 5.40
N SER A 211 2.16 7.43 5.45
CA SER A 211 1.38 7.60 6.69
C SER A 211 1.78 6.60 7.77
N GLY A 212 2.02 5.33 7.40
CA GLY A 212 2.53 4.34 8.33
C GLY A 212 3.94 4.65 8.84
N LEU A 213 4.81 5.22 8.00
CA LEU A 213 6.17 5.61 8.40
C LEU A 213 6.16 6.84 9.31
N ASP A 214 5.28 7.82 9.07
CA ASP A 214 5.05 8.93 9.99
C ASP A 214 4.62 8.42 11.38
N LEU A 215 3.65 7.50 11.42
CA LEU A 215 3.17 6.91 12.66
C LEU A 215 4.30 6.21 13.44
N ASN A 216 5.22 5.53 12.75
CA ASN A 216 6.40 4.96 13.38
C ASN A 216 7.32 6.02 14.01
N LEU A 217 7.51 7.15 13.33
CA LEU A 217 8.35 8.24 13.82
C LEU A 217 7.74 8.96 15.04
N GLU A 218 6.40 8.97 15.15
CA GLU A 218 5.66 9.49 16.31
C GLU A 218 5.71 8.53 17.50
N GLN A 219 5.43 7.25 17.27
CA GLN A 219 5.35 6.22 18.32
C GLN A 219 6.72 5.88 18.94
N ARG A 220 7.83 6.18 18.26
CA ARG A 220 9.18 5.94 18.78
C ARG A 220 9.55 6.78 20.00
N TRP A 221 8.83 7.88 20.24
CA TRP A 221 9.11 8.81 21.34
C TRP A 221 8.08 8.76 22.47
N ARG A 222 7.23 7.73 22.49
CA ARG A 222 6.32 7.41 23.59
C ARG A 222 6.88 6.26 24.41
#